data_AF-A0A4Q3HQF9-F1
#
_entry.id   AF-A0A4Q3HQF9-F1
#
_cell.length_a   1.000
_cell.length_b   1.000
_cell.length_c   1.000
_cell.angle_alpha   90.00
_cell.angle_beta   90.00
_cell.angle_gamma   90.00
#
_symmetry.space_group_name_H-M   'P 1'
#
loop_
_entity.id
_entity.type
_entity.pdbx_description
1 polymer ?
#
loop_
_entity_poly.entity_id
_entity_poly.type
_entity_poly.pdbx_seq_one_letter_code
_entity_poly.pdbx_strand_id
1 'polypeptide(L)'
;MIRKFAFSAAVALLAASTTLTAARAETKPAAVLKHYSELAHAKFEDSLISAQSLEKAVDALIANPSEETLKAAKAAWIAARVPYQQTEVYRFGNPAVDDWEGKVNAWPLDEGLIDYVDPSYGTESDENALYTANIIANPKIKVNGKTLDTTKITTKTLRSLHEAGEIEANVATGYHAIEFLLWGQDTNGTGPGAGTRPYTDYSKTECTNGNCDRRAAYLKAATALLVADLKDLVVAWGPKGKAARTVEANGKKGLSAILTGMGSLSYGELAGERMKLGLLLHDPEEEHDCFSDNTYASHLNDAIGIKSAYTGEYT
;
A
#
# COMPACT_ATOMS: atom_id res chain seq x y z
N MET A 1 -77.92 -46.15 -0.02
CA MET A 1 -78.08 -45.36 -1.26
C MET A 1 -77.33 -44.04 -1.12
N ILE A 2 -76.26 -43.88 -1.89
CA ILE A 2 -75.87 -42.69 -2.69
C ILE A 2 -76.16 -41.27 -2.11
N ARG A 3 -75.04 -40.63 -1.71
CA ARG A 3 -74.53 -39.26 -2.02
C ARG A 3 -75.13 -37.96 -1.43
N LYS A 4 -74.13 -37.09 -1.15
CA LYS A 4 -74.03 -35.61 -1.09
C LYS A 4 -74.25 -35.03 0.33
N PHE A 5 -73.42 -34.15 0.90
CA PHE A 5 -72.52 -33.16 0.34
C PHE A 5 -71.23 -33.02 1.17
N ALA A 6 -70.09 -33.16 0.51
CA ALA A 6 -68.80 -32.67 0.97
C ALA A 6 -68.71 -31.17 0.63
N PHE A 7 -69.07 -30.32 1.60
CA PHE A 7 -68.84 -28.88 1.56
C PHE A 7 -68.86 -28.42 3.01
N SER A 8 -67.69 -28.31 3.65
CA SER A 8 -67.48 -27.48 4.87
C SER A 8 -66.10 -27.61 5.51
N ALA A 9 -65.24 -28.54 5.08
CA ALA A 9 -63.94 -28.76 5.74
C ALA A 9 -62.73 -28.12 5.02
N ALA A 10 -62.93 -27.18 4.09
CA ALA A 10 -61.84 -26.61 3.28
C ALA A 10 -61.58 -25.10 3.51
N VAL A 11 -62.22 -24.47 4.50
CA VAL A 11 -62.08 -23.00 4.74
C VAL A 11 -61.37 -22.66 6.07
N ALA A 12 -61.12 -23.63 6.95
CA ALA A 12 -60.53 -23.35 8.27
C ALA A 12 -59.00 -23.54 8.36
N LEU A 13 -58.32 -23.96 7.29
CA LEU A 13 -56.85 -24.14 7.28
C LEU A 13 -56.09 -23.18 6.33
N LEU A 14 -56.76 -22.16 5.80
CA LEU A 14 -56.14 -21.15 4.92
C LEU A 14 -55.82 -19.82 5.63
N ALA A 15 -55.88 -19.76 6.96
CA ALA A 15 -55.72 -18.51 7.73
C ALA A 15 -54.49 -18.48 8.67
N ALA A 16 -53.55 -19.43 8.54
CA ALA A 16 -52.32 -19.45 9.36
C ALA A 16 -51.02 -19.46 8.55
N SER A 17 -51.10 -19.20 7.24
CA SER A 17 -49.92 -18.95 6.40
C SER A 17 -49.70 -17.44 6.24
N THR A 18 -49.76 -16.68 7.33
CA THR A 18 -49.01 -15.42 7.36
C THR A 18 -47.55 -15.82 7.36
N THR A 19 -46.96 -15.88 6.18
CA THR A 19 -45.52 -15.73 6.02
C THR A 19 -45.15 -14.48 6.80
N LEU A 20 -44.59 -14.64 8.00
CA LEU A 20 -43.73 -13.63 8.59
C LEU A 20 -42.54 -13.51 7.63
N THR A 21 -42.70 -12.75 6.55
CA THR A 21 -41.59 -11.99 6.03
C THR A 21 -41.22 -11.07 7.18
N ALA A 22 -40.24 -11.49 7.99
CA ALA A 22 -39.61 -10.59 8.93
C ALA A 22 -39.17 -9.39 8.09
N ALA A 23 -39.88 -8.26 8.23
CA ALA A 23 -39.49 -7.03 7.60
C ALA A 23 -38.08 -6.75 8.09
N ARG A 24 -37.09 -6.98 7.22
CA ARG A 24 -35.69 -6.70 7.57
C ARG A 24 -35.66 -5.21 7.83
N ALA A 25 -35.42 -4.83 9.08
CA ALA A 25 -35.33 -3.42 9.46
C ALA A 25 -34.38 -2.73 8.49
N GLU A 26 -34.77 -1.56 7.98
CA GLU A 26 -33.97 -0.80 7.03
C GLU A 26 -32.57 -0.59 7.60
N THR A 27 -31.54 -0.93 6.81
CA THR A 27 -30.15 -0.74 7.22
C THR A 27 -29.90 0.75 7.38
N LYS A 28 -29.71 1.20 8.62
CA LYS A 28 -29.44 2.61 8.92
C LYS A 28 -28.02 2.97 8.46
N PRO A 29 -27.80 4.19 7.92
CA PRO A 29 -26.45 4.65 7.55
C PRO A 29 -25.40 4.44 8.65
N ALA A 30 -25.75 4.70 9.91
CA ALA A 30 -24.84 4.51 11.03
C ALA A 30 -24.31 3.07 11.16
N ALA A 31 -25.11 2.05 10.84
CA ALA A 31 -24.67 0.66 10.87
C ALA A 31 -23.70 0.36 9.73
N VAL A 32 -23.94 0.91 8.53
CA VAL A 32 -23.02 0.77 7.38
C VAL A 32 -21.67 1.42 7.67
N LEU A 33 -21.69 2.65 8.20
CA LEU A 33 -20.46 3.40 8.49
C LEU A 33 -19.65 2.76 9.63
N LYS A 34 -20.34 2.18 10.61
CA LYS A 34 -19.69 1.44 11.68
C LYS A 34 -18.97 0.22 11.14
N HIS A 35 -19.67 -0.59 10.35
CA HIS A 35 -19.11 -1.79 9.72
C HIS A 35 -17.94 -1.44 8.78
N TYR A 36 -18.09 -0.40 7.96
CA TYR A 36 -17.01 0.10 7.08
C TYR A 36 -15.74 0.47 7.86
N SER A 37 -15.89 1.13 9.02
CA SER A 37 -14.76 1.51 9.87
C SER A 37 -14.12 0.30 10.55
N GLU A 38 -14.90 -0.71 10.92
CA GLU A 38 -14.40 -1.98 11.48
C GLU A 38 -13.60 -2.78 10.43
N LEU A 39 -14.07 -2.82 9.18
CA LEU A 39 -13.32 -3.40 8.07
C LEU A 39 -12.01 -2.65 7.79
N ALA A 40 -12.06 -1.31 7.82
CA ALA A 40 -10.85 -0.50 7.66
C ALA A 40 -9.81 -0.86 8.72
N HIS A 41 -10.25 -0.91 9.99
CA HIS A 41 -9.38 -1.25 11.10
C HIS A 41 -8.74 -2.64 10.92
N ALA A 42 -9.54 -3.66 10.57
CA ALA A 42 -9.03 -5.00 10.33
C ALA A 42 -7.99 -5.07 9.20
N LYS A 43 -8.24 -4.37 8.07
CA LYS A 43 -7.29 -4.33 6.96
C LYS A 43 -5.97 -3.64 7.31
N PHE A 44 -6.03 -2.53 8.06
CA PHE A 44 -4.82 -1.86 8.54
C PHE A 44 -4.09 -2.69 9.61
N GLU A 45 -4.80 -3.47 10.43
CA GLU A 45 -4.20 -4.45 11.35
C GLU A 45 -3.44 -5.54 10.59
N ASP A 46 -4.03 -6.12 9.55
CA ASP A 46 -3.35 -7.12 8.72
C ASP A 46 -2.17 -6.53 7.93
N SER A 47 -2.30 -5.28 7.47
CA SER A 47 -1.20 -4.53 6.86
C SER A 47 -0.04 -4.35 7.85
N LEU A 48 -0.33 -3.99 9.09
CA LEU A 48 0.68 -3.88 10.15
C LEU A 48 1.34 -5.23 10.46
N ILE A 49 0.55 -6.30 10.61
CA ILE A 49 1.05 -7.66 10.93
C ILE A 49 1.97 -8.17 9.82
N SER A 50 1.59 -7.97 8.57
CA SER A 50 2.39 -8.39 7.42
C SER A 50 3.64 -7.52 7.25
N ALA A 51 3.58 -6.21 7.50
CA ALA A 51 4.76 -5.34 7.55
C ALA A 51 5.75 -5.71 8.68
N GLN A 52 5.25 -6.13 9.85
CA GLN A 52 6.12 -6.66 10.91
C GLN A 52 6.78 -7.98 10.53
N SER A 53 6.11 -8.79 9.69
CA SER A 53 6.69 -10.02 9.15
C SER A 53 7.78 -9.71 8.12
N LEU A 54 7.55 -8.70 7.26
CA LEU A 54 8.57 -8.13 6.38
C LEU A 54 9.78 -7.60 7.17
N GLU A 55 9.57 -6.83 8.24
CA GLU A 55 10.66 -6.34 9.08
C GLU A 55 11.53 -7.49 9.61
N LYS A 56 10.92 -8.58 10.10
CA LYS A 56 11.65 -9.76 10.57
C LYS A 56 12.43 -10.46 9.45
N ALA A 57 11.87 -10.55 8.25
CA ALA A 57 12.55 -11.15 7.11
C ALA A 57 13.75 -10.30 6.66
N VAL A 58 13.60 -8.97 6.69
CA VAL A 58 14.70 -8.02 6.45
C VAL A 58 15.78 -8.13 7.52
N ASP A 59 15.41 -8.26 8.80
CA ASP A 59 16.40 -8.48 9.86
C ASP A 59 17.19 -9.77 9.63
N ALA A 60 16.54 -10.83 9.17
CA ALA A 60 17.20 -12.09 8.81
C ALA A 60 18.15 -11.93 7.62
N LEU A 61 17.75 -11.20 6.56
CA LEU A 61 18.61 -10.86 5.43
C LEU A 61 19.85 -10.09 5.87
N ILE A 62 19.69 -9.05 6.70
CA ILE A 62 20.81 -8.22 7.17
C ILE A 62 21.74 -9.02 8.09
N ALA A 63 21.20 -9.90 8.93
CA ALA A 63 21.99 -10.69 9.87
C ALA A 63 22.76 -11.83 9.18
N ASN A 64 22.16 -12.47 8.17
CA ASN A 64 22.76 -13.58 7.42
C ASN A 64 22.42 -13.45 5.92
N PRO A 65 23.13 -12.58 5.19
CA PRO A 65 22.89 -12.38 3.76
C PRO A 65 23.14 -13.65 2.95
N SER A 66 22.11 -14.14 2.27
CA SER A 66 22.18 -15.27 1.34
C SER A 66 21.04 -15.18 0.32
N GLU A 67 21.07 -16.00 -0.73
CA GLU A 67 19.96 -16.11 -1.68
C GLU A 67 18.65 -16.49 -0.97
N GLU A 68 18.71 -17.39 0.01
CA GLU A 68 17.55 -17.84 0.78
C GLU A 68 16.94 -16.70 1.59
N THR A 69 17.76 -15.89 2.28
CA THR A 69 17.25 -14.78 3.11
C THR A 69 16.77 -13.61 2.27
N LEU A 70 17.40 -13.33 1.12
CA LEU A 70 16.92 -12.32 0.16
C LEU A 70 15.57 -12.74 -0.42
N LYS A 71 15.44 -14.00 -0.86
CA LYS A 71 14.17 -14.54 -1.37
C LYS A 71 13.07 -14.49 -0.31
N ALA A 72 13.40 -14.78 0.95
CA ALA A 72 12.45 -14.67 2.05
C ALA A 72 11.98 -13.22 2.28
N ALA A 73 12.89 -12.24 2.24
CA ALA A 73 12.54 -10.82 2.34
C ALA A 73 11.66 -10.35 1.18
N LYS A 74 12.00 -10.72 -0.07
CA LYS A 74 11.18 -10.47 -1.26
C LYS A 74 9.76 -11.06 -1.13
N ALA A 75 9.66 -12.32 -0.72
CA ALA A 75 8.36 -12.97 -0.51
C ALA A 75 7.53 -12.29 0.60
N ALA A 76 8.18 -11.87 1.69
CA ALA A 76 7.52 -11.14 2.77
C ALA A 76 7.05 -9.75 2.33
N TRP A 77 7.77 -9.08 1.43
CA TRP A 77 7.35 -7.80 0.85
C TRP A 77 6.09 -7.96 0.01
N ILE A 78 6.06 -8.95 -0.89
CA ILE A 78 4.87 -9.26 -1.71
C ILE A 78 3.68 -9.56 -0.79
N ALA A 79 3.87 -10.37 0.25
CA ALA A 79 2.81 -10.69 1.21
C ALA A 79 2.33 -9.45 1.99
N ALA A 80 3.23 -8.53 2.35
CA ALA A 80 2.90 -7.28 3.03
C ALA A 80 2.19 -6.26 2.14
N ARG A 81 2.36 -6.38 0.82
CA ARG A 81 1.70 -5.53 -0.17
C ARG A 81 0.21 -5.81 -0.29
N VAL A 82 -0.19 -7.08 -0.17
CA VAL A 82 -1.58 -7.56 -0.38
C VAL A 82 -2.62 -6.86 0.51
N PRO A 83 -2.55 -6.93 1.85
CA PRO A 83 -3.56 -6.30 2.70
C PRO A 83 -3.52 -4.77 2.58
N TYR A 84 -2.34 -4.18 2.41
CA TYR A 84 -2.20 -2.74 2.25
C TYR A 84 -2.90 -2.24 0.99
N GLN A 85 -2.72 -2.90 -0.15
CA GLN A 85 -3.35 -2.44 -1.39
C GLN A 85 -4.88 -2.43 -1.30
N GLN A 86 -5.45 -3.38 -0.58
CA GLN A 86 -6.90 -3.40 -0.31
C GLN A 86 -7.39 -2.24 0.59
N THR A 87 -6.48 -1.45 1.18
CA THR A 87 -6.77 -0.25 1.97
C THR A 87 -6.77 1.05 1.17
N GLU A 88 -6.29 1.06 -0.08
CA GLU A 88 -6.24 2.32 -0.86
C GLU A 88 -7.64 2.92 -1.09
N VAL A 89 -8.69 2.08 -1.07
CA VAL A 89 -10.10 2.53 -1.20
C VAL A 89 -10.55 3.46 -0.06
N TYR A 90 -9.81 3.52 1.05
CA TYR A 90 -10.09 4.40 2.18
C TYR A 90 -9.47 5.81 2.01
N ARG A 91 -8.67 6.03 0.95
CA ARG A 91 -8.22 7.35 0.51
C ARG A 91 -9.36 8.15 -0.14
N PHE A 92 -9.11 9.43 -0.43
CA PHE A 92 -9.97 10.37 -1.17
C PHE A 92 -11.26 10.82 -0.46
N GLY A 93 -11.71 10.04 0.54
CA GLY A 93 -12.85 10.36 1.39
C GLY A 93 -12.49 10.55 2.86
N ASN A 94 -11.23 10.33 3.25
CA ASN A 94 -10.79 10.39 4.64
C ASN A 94 -9.47 11.16 4.79
N PRO A 95 -9.51 12.42 5.27
CA PRO A 95 -8.32 13.26 5.39
C PRO A 95 -7.21 12.64 6.25
N ALA A 96 -7.56 11.79 7.24
CA ALA A 96 -6.55 11.16 8.08
C ALA A 96 -5.73 10.09 7.32
N VAL A 97 -6.32 9.47 6.30
CA VAL A 97 -5.63 8.54 5.41
C VAL A 97 -4.84 9.33 4.36
N ASP A 98 -5.46 10.35 3.76
CA ASP A 98 -4.85 11.18 2.72
C ASP A 98 -3.58 11.91 3.23
N ASP A 99 -3.63 12.50 4.43
CA ASP A 99 -2.47 13.16 5.06
C ASP A 99 -1.33 12.19 5.45
N TRP A 100 -1.60 10.88 5.44
CA TRP A 100 -0.68 9.84 5.88
C TRP A 100 -0.06 9.06 4.71
N GLU A 101 -0.81 8.85 3.63
CA GLU A 101 -0.53 7.80 2.67
C GLU A 101 0.79 7.99 1.90
N GLY A 102 1.18 9.22 1.57
CA GLY A 102 2.46 9.48 0.91
C GLY A 102 3.66 8.87 1.67
N LYS A 103 3.57 8.77 2.99
CA LYS A 103 4.63 8.18 3.84
C LYS A 103 4.90 6.71 3.54
N VAL A 104 3.90 5.97 3.08
CA VAL A 104 3.97 4.51 2.93
C VAL A 104 3.93 4.05 1.48
N ASN A 105 3.43 4.86 0.54
CA ASN A 105 3.10 4.41 -0.81
C ASN A 105 3.22 5.52 -1.88
N ALA A 106 3.97 6.58 -1.60
CA ALA A 106 4.28 7.58 -2.62
C ALA A 106 4.99 6.94 -3.84
N TRP A 107 4.62 7.43 -5.01
CA TRP A 107 5.11 7.07 -6.32
C TRP A 107 4.87 8.26 -7.26
N PRO A 108 5.73 8.55 -8.26
CA PRO A 108 6.93 7.83 -8.70
C PRO A 108 8.12 7.94 -7.74
N LEU A 109 9.14 7.09 -7.90
CA LEU A 109 10.35 7.07 -7.07
C LEU A 109 11.60 7.25 -7.94
N ASP A 110 12.38 8.31 -7.69
CA ASP A 110 13.69 8.47 -8.31
C ASP A 110 14.71 7.52 -7.66
N GLU A 111 14.97 6.40 -8.32
CA GLU A 111 15.86 5.33 -7.89
C GLU A 111 17.26 5.83 -7.51
N GLY A 112 17.77 6.78 -8.31
CA GLY A 112 19.09 7.37 -8.15
C GLY A 112 19.20 8.27 -6.92
N LEU A 113 18.10 8.66 -6.26
CA LEU A 113 18.15 9.23 -4.91
C LEU A 113 18.71 8.21 -3.91
N ILE A 114 18.29 6.95 -4.00
CA ILE A 114 18.51 5.93 -2.98
C ILE A 114 19.87 5.24 -3.15
N ASP A 115 20.11 4.63 -4.31
CA ASP A 115 21.28 3.75 -4.54
C ASP A 115 21.85 3.92 -5.96
N TYR A 116 22.75 3.02 -6.34
CA TYR A 116 23.23 2.91 -7.71
C TYR A 116 22.09 2.50 -8.66
N VAL A 117 22.20 2.97 -9.90
CA VAL A 117 21.31 2.72 -11.04
C VAL A 117 22.17 2.37 -12.26
N ASP A 118 21.56 1.77 -13.27
CA ASP A 118 22.18 1.48 -14.56
C ASP A 118 22.62 2.79 -15.26
N PRO A 119 23.74 2.78 -16.01
CA PRO A 119 24.19 3.97 -16.74
C PRO A 119 23.17 4.59 -17.69
N SER A 120 22.16 3.82 -18.14
CA SER A 120 21.07 4.32 -18.99
C SER A 120 20.05 5.19 -18.27
N TYR A 121 20.02 5.21 -16.93
CA TYR A 121 19.11 6.03 -16.12
C TYR A 121 19.31 7.54 -16.34
N GLY A 122 20.50 7.95 -16.80
CA GLY A 122 20.88 9.35 -16.91
C GLY A 122 21.72 9.81 -15.72
N THR A 123 22.17 11.07 -15.78
CA THR A 123 23.16 11.60 -14.82
C THR A 123 22.70 12.84 -14.08
N GLU A 124 21.70 13.55 -14.62
CA GLU A 124 21.14 14.78 -14.06
C GLU A 124 19.67 14.94 -14.47
N SER A 125 18.94 15.77 -13.72
CA SER A 125 17.58 16.20 -14.01
C SER A 125 17.50 17.71 -13.79
N ASP A 126 16.91 18.43 -14.74
CA ASP A 126 16.67 19.88 -14.61
C ASP A 126 15.66 20.19 -13.49
N GLU A 127 14.80 19.21 -13.16
CA GLU A 127 13.73 19.34 -12.17
C GLU A 127 14.14 18.81 -10.80
N ASN A 128 14.98 17.76 -10.75
CA ASN A 128 15.40 17.14 -9.51
C ASN A 128 16.92 17.16 -9.26
N ALA A 129 17.34 18.06 -8.37
CA ALA A 129 18.72 18.15 -7.91
C ALA A 129 19.21 16.89 -7.14
N LEU A 130 18.31 15.99 -6.74
CA LEU A 130 18.64 14.74 -6.05
C LEU A 130 18.54 13.50 -6.94
N TYR A 131 18.28 13.66 -8.24
CA TYR A 131 18.05 12.59 -9.21
C TYR A 131 19.08 11.45 -9.15
N THR A 132 20.36 11.78 -8.96
CA THR A 132 21.47 10.82 -8.83
C THR A 132 22.23 10.94 -7.51
N ALA A 133 21.56 11.44 -6.45
CA ALA A 133 22.20 11.73 -5.17
C ALA A 133 22.82 10.51 -4.48
N ASN A 134 22.28 9.32 -4.70
CA ASN A 134 22.70 8.03 -4.16
C ASN A 134 23.11 8.14 -2.69
N ILE A 135 22.12 8.31 -1.81
CA ILE A 135 22.39 8.54 -0.39
C ILE A 135 23.11 7.35 0.27
N ILE A 136 23.04 6.16 -0.32
CA ILE A 136 23.80 4.99 0.14
C ILE A 136 25.29 5.19 -0.09
N ALA A 137 25.72 5.75 -1.21
CA ALA A 137 27.13 6.04 -1.48
C ALA A 137 27.60 7.38 -0.89
N ASN A 138 26.70 8.36 -0.75
CA ASN A 138 27.06 9.73 -0.40
C ASN A 138 26.58 10.10 1.02
N PRO A 139 27.48 10.18 2.02
CA PRO A 139 27.11 10.49 3.41
C PRO A 139 26.74 11.96 3.64
N LYS A 140 26.94 12.82 2.64
CA LYS A 140 26.56 14.24 2.67
C LYS A 140 26.06 14.63 1.30
N ILE A 141 24.82 15.12 1.25
CA ILE A 141 24.20 15.59 0.01
C ILE A 141 23.78 17.06 0.16
N LYS A 142 23.47 17.74 -0.94
CA LYS A 142 22.93 19.11 -0.91
C LYS A 142 21.46 19.08 -1.26
N VAL A 143 20.63 19.67 -0.40
CA VAL A 143 19.19 19.88 -0.62
C VAL A 143 18.92 21.36 -0.46
N ASN A 144 18.40 22.03 -1.50
CA ASN A 144 18.09 23.48 -1.48
C ASN A 144 19.25 24.34 -0.94
N GLY A 145 20.48 24.04 -1.40
CA GLY A 145 21.70 24.75 -1.01
C GLY A 145 22.22 24.44 0.40
N LYS A 146 21.53 23.60 1.19
CA LYS A 146 21.95 23.16 2.53
C LYS A 146 22.55 21.76 2.47
N THR A 147 23.65 21.54 3.20
CA THR A 147 24.21 20.20 3.37
C THR A 147 23.35 19.41 4.34
N LEU A 148 22.81 18.28 3.87
CA LEU A 148 22.16 17.27 4.69
C LEU A 148 23.18 16.16 4.98
N ASP A 149 23.37 15.86 6.27
CA ASP A 149 24.24 14.77 6.72
C ASP A 149 23.45 13.46 6.80
N THR A 150 23.76 12.56 5.87
CA THR A 150 23.20 11.20 5.77
C THR A 150 24.21 10.14 6.21
N THR A 151 25.28 10.52 6.93
CA THR A 151 26.31 9.60 7.43
C THR A 151 25.68 8.48 8.26
N LYS A 152 24.66 8.80 9.05
CA LYS A 152 23.79 7.81 9.68
C LYS A 152 22.44 7.77 8.97
N ILE A 153 22.12 6.65 8.34
CA ILE A 153 20.80 6.42 7.76
C ILE A 153 19.89 5.91 8.88
N THR A 154 18.95 6.75 9.29
CA THR A 154 17.99 6.49 10.37
C THR A 154 16.58 6.81 9.87
N THR A 155 15.56 6.39 10.62
CA THR A 155 14.17 6.76 10.34
C THR A 155 13.99 8.28 10.20
N LYS A 156 14.69 9.08 11.04
CA LYS A 156 14.68 10.55 10.95
C LYS A 156 15.33 11.06 9.66
N THR A 157 16.44 10.43 9.24
CA THR A 157 17.15 10.79 8.01
C THR A 157 16.24 10.56 6.79
N LEU A 158 15.61 9.37 6.70
CA LEU A 158 14.71 9.05 5.60
C LEU A 158 13.47 9.96 5.60
N ARG A 159 12.92 10.26 6.77
CA ARG A 159 11.83 11.25 6.90
C ARG A 159 12.18 12.64 6.41
N SER A 160 13.44 13.08 6.58
CA SER A 160 13.88 14.39 6.06
C SER A 160 14.21 14.39 4.56
N LEU A 161 14.38 13.21 3.97
CA LEU A 161 14.67 13.04 2.54
C LEU A 161 13.40 12.84 1.71
N HIS A 162 12.36 12.26 2.31
CA HIS A 162 11.10 12.03 1.63
C HIS A 162 10.49 13.36 1.17
N GLU A 163 10.22 13.46 -0.14
CA GLU A 163 9.75 14.65 -0.85
C GLU A 163 10.66 15.89 -0.67
N ALA A 164 11.95 15.65 -0.40
CA ALA A 164 12.91 16.74 -0.23
C ALA A 164 12.99 17.62 -1.48
N GLY A 165 13.05 18.93 -1.27
CA GLY A 165 13.01 19.89 -2.37
C GLY A 165 11.62 20.19 -2.92
N GLU A 166 10.56 19.68 -2.27
CA GLU A 166 9.17 19.77 -2.76
C GLU A 166 9.01 19.00 -4.08
N ILE A 167 9.73 17.89 -4.22
CA ILE A 167 9.74 17.03 -5.40
C ILE A 167 9.16 15.68 -5.00
N GLU A 168 8.01 15.34 -5.57
CA GLU A 168 7.25 14.13 -5.24
C GLU A 168 8.08 12.86 -5.49
N ALA A 169 8.87 12.84 -6.57
CA ALA A 169 9.73 11.71 -6.93
C ALA A 169 10.84 11.41 -5.90
N ASN A 170 11.14 12.32 -4.96
CA ASN A 170 12.10 12.06 -3.89
C ASN A 170 11.54 11.14 -2.80
N VAL A 171 11.08 9.95 -3.18
CA VAL A 171 10.48 8.96 -2.30
C VAL A 171 11.56 8.19 -1.54
N ALA A 172 11.76 8.56 -0.27
CA ALA A 172 12.75 7.92 0.59
C ALA A 172 12.18 6.85 1.56
N THR A 173 10.86 6.66 1.62
CA THR A 173 10.19 5.79 2.61
C THR A 173 9.11 4.93 1.95
N GLY A 174 8.50 4.02 2.71
CA GLY A 174 7.36 3.24 2.25
C GLY A 174 7.71 1.98 1.44
N TYR A 175 6.68 1.37 0.86
CA TYR A 175 6.75 0.09 0.16
C TYR A 175 7.74 0.14 -1.01
N HIS A 176 7.67 1.17 -1.86
CA HIS A 176 8.49 1.29 -3.06
C HIS A 176 9.98 1.52 -2.75
N ALA A 177 10.32 2.28 -1.71
CA ALA A 177 11.72 2.40 -1.28
C ALA A 177 12.28 1.04 -0.79
N ILE A 178 11.48 0.24 -0.07
CA ILE A 178 11.86 -1.10 0.36
C ILE A 178 11.96 -2.04 -0.86
N GLU A 179 11.05 -1.91 -1.81
CA GLU A 179 11.02 -2.67 -3.05
C GLU A 179 12.29 -2.45 -3.88
N PHE A 180 12.64 -1.20 -4.17
CA PHE A 180 13.87 -0.84 -4.87
C PHE A 180 15.12 -1.37 -4.15
N LEU A 181 15.12 -1.37 -2.82
CA LEU A 181 16.21 -1.95 -2.05
C LEU A 181 16.26 -3.48 -2.17
N LEU A 182 15.13 -4.17 -2.32
CA LEU A 182 15.13 -5.64 -2.44
C LEU A 182 15.39 -6.12 -3.87
N TRP A 183 14.86 -5.43 -4.88
CA TRP A 183 15.00 -5.81 -6.29
C TRP A 183 16.03 -5.00 -7.07
N GLY A 184 16.36 -3.78 -6.65
CA GLY A 184 17.14 -2.85 -7.47
C GLY A 184 16.30 -2.26 -8.61
N GLN A 185 16.94 -1.50 -9.47
CA GLN A 185 16.32 -1.02 -10.70
C GLN A 185 15.87 -2.19 -11.58
N ASP A 186 14.71 -2.03 -12.20
CA ASP A 186 14.27 -2.91 -13.27
C ASP A 186 14.70 -2.35 -14.64
N THR A 187 15.53 -3.10 -15.36
CA THR A 187 16.06 -2.70 -16.67
C THR A 187 15.40 -3.46 -17.82
N ASN A 188 14.26 -4.12 -17.59
CA ASN A 188 13.55 -4.88 -18.62
C ASN A 188 12.67 -3.99 -19.52
N GLY A 189 12.58 -2.68 -19.25
CA GLY A 189 11.72 -1.75 -19.99
C GLY A 189 10.26 -2.19 -19.88
N THR A 190 9.54 -2.26 -21.00
CA THR A 190 8.16 -2.79 -21.03
C THR A 190 8.10 -4.31 -21.21
N GLY A 191 9.25 -5.01 -21.13
CA GLY A 191 9.34 -6.46 -21.20
C GLY A 191 9.12 -7.12 -19.83
N PRO A 192 8.80 -8.42 -19.79
CA PRO A 192 8.64 -9.12 -18.52
C PRO A 192 9.98 -9.25 -17.79
N GLY A 193 9.95 -9.16 -16.47
CA GLY A 193 11.14 -9.29 -15.63
C GLY A 193 11.12 -8.30 -14.46
N ALA A 194 11.89 -8.63 -13.43
CA ALA A 194 12.03 -7.79 -12.24
C ALA A 194 13.50 -7.42 -12.04
N GLY A 195 13.76 -6.46 -11.16
CA GLY A 195 15.10 -6.11 -10.71
C GLY A 195 15.86 -7.32 -10.13
N THR A 196 17.15 -7.37 -10.42
CA THR A 196 18.03 -8.52 -10.14
C THR A 196 19.08 -8.27 -9.06
N ARG A 197 18.80 -7.37 -8.10
CA ARG A 197 19.73 -7.07 -7.00
C ARG A 197 20.18 -8.36 -6.28
N PRO A 198 21.49 -8.59 -6.13
CA PRO A 198 22.03 -9.78 -5.47
C PRO A 198 22.05 -9.64 -3.95
N TYR A 199 22.03 -10.76 -3.22
CA TYR A 199 22.14 -10.73 -1.74
C TYR A 199 23.49 -10.17 -1.26
N THR A 200 24.52 -10.22 -2.10
CA THR A 200 25.86 -9.71 -1.83
C THR A 200 25.86 -8.20 -1.55
N ASP A 201 24.84 -7.47 -1.99
CA ASP A 201 24.61 -6.07 -1.64
C ASP A 201 24.28 -5.82 -0.17
N TYR A 202 24.00 -6.88 0.58
CA TYR A 202 23.81 -6.88 2.03
C TYR A 202 24.94 -7.60 2.77
N SER A 203 25.87 -8.22 2.04
CA SER A 203 27.00 -8.97 2.60
C SER A 203 28.11 -8.05 3.10
N LYS A 204 28.59 -8.31 4.32
CA LYS A 204 29.76 -7.62 4.88
C LYS A 204 31.08 -8.11 4.29
N THR A 205 31.09 -9.33 3.76
CA THR A 205 32.32 -10.00 3.26
C THR A 205 32.36 -10.08 1.74
N GLU A 206 31.23 -10.09 1.07
CA GLU A 206 31.11 -10.26 -0.39
C GLU A 206 30.51 -9.02 -1.06
N CYS A 207 30.66 -7.84 -0.46
CA CYS A 207 30.00 -6.61 -0.88
C CYS A 207 30.32 -6.22 -2.34
N THR A 208 29.45 -6.57 -3.29
CA THR A 208 29.68 -6.44 -4.74
C THR A 208 29.60 -5.01 -5.25
N ASN A 209 28.67 -4.21 -4.73
CA ASN A 209 28.41 -2.84 -5.19
C ASN A 209 28.80 -1.77 -4.15
N GLY A 210 29.66 -2.13 -3.19
CA GLY A 210 30.06 -1.24 -2.09
C GLY A 210 28.89 -0.86 -1.17
N ASN A 211 29.21 -0.12 -0.11
CA ASN A 211 28.24 0.50 0.81
C ASN A 211 27.20 -0.45 1.44
N CYS A 212 27.46 -1.76 1.51
CA CYS A 212 26.49 -2.77 1.96
C CYS A 212 25.96 -2.51 3.39
N ASP A 213 26.82 -2.04 4.30
CA ASP A 213 26.39 -1.64 5.66
C ASP A 213 25.39 -0.47 5.64
N ARG A 214 25.57 0.49 4.71
CA ARG A 214 24.67 1.65 4.56
C ARG A 214 23.35 1.24 3.90
N ARG A 215 23.40 0.36 2.90
CA ARG A 215 22.20 -0.22 2.27
C ARG A 215 21.37 -1.03 3.25
N ALA A 216 22.02 -1.87 4.06
CA ALA A 216 21.37 -2.58 5.17
C ALA A 216 20.74 -1.61 6.19
N ALA A 217 21.44 -0.52 6.55
CA ALA A 217 20.90 0.51 7.44
C ALA A 217 19.68 1.23 6.83
N TYR A 218 19.69 1.51 5.53
CA TYR A 218 18.53 2.05 4.83
C TYR A 218 17.37 1.06 4.90
N LEU A 219 17.55 -0.16 4.42
CA LEU A 219 16.49 -1.18 4.38
C LEU A 219 15.86 -1.39 5.77
N LYS A 220 16.67 -1.43 6.83
CA LYS A 220 16.19 -1.49 8.20
C LYS A 220 15.40 -0.25 8.62
N ALA A 221 15.89 0.95 8.30
CA ALA A 221 15.20 2.19 8.65
C ALA A 221 13.86 2.36 7.90
N ALA A 222 13.82 2.00 6.61
CA ALA A 222 12.62 2.08 5.79
C ALA A 222 11.53 1.10 6.26
N THR A 223 11.90 -0.15 6.54
CA THR A 223 10.97 -1.14 7.11
C THR A 223 10.45 -0.74 8.49
N ALA A 224 11.32 -0.22 9.36
CA ALA A 224 10.89 0.28 10.68
C ALA A 224 9.91 1.46 10.58
N LEU A 225 10.12 2.37 9.61
CA LEU A 225 9.17 3.45 9.33
C LEU A 225 7.83 2.92 8.85
N LEU A 226 7.81 1.99 7.90
CA LEU A 226 6.58 1.39 7.40
C LEU A 226 5.73 0.78 8.53
N VAL A 227 6.37 0.04 9.44
CA VAL A 227 5.69 -0.52 10.64
C VAL A 227 5.15 0.58 11.56
N ALA A 228 5.94 1.63 11.81
CA ALA A 228 5.51 2.74 12.64
C ALA A 228 4.31 3.48 12.04
N ASP A 229 4.33 3.69 10.72
CA ASP A 229 3.30 4.41 10.00
C ASP A 229 1.99 3.62 9.92
N LEU A 230 2.05 2.31 9.65
CA LEU A 230 0.86 1.46 9.66
C LEU A 230 0.22 1.37 11.05
N LYS A 231 1.03 1.43 12.11
CA LYS A 231 0.53 1.49 13.48
C LYS A 231 -0.28 2.76 13.74
N ASP A 232 0.09 3.90 13.16
CA ASP A 232 -0.69 5.13 13.27
C ASP A 232 -2.10 4.95 12.66
N LEU A 233 -2.22 4.20 11.56
CA LEU A 233 -3.51 3.96 10.89
C LEU A 233 -4.37 2.92 11.59
N VAL A 234 -3.77 1.90 12.21
CA VAL A 234 -4.50 1.04 13.15
C VAL A 234 -5.11 1.90 14.28
N VAL A 235 -4.32 2.80 14.88
CA VAL A 235 -4.84 3.71 15.92
C VAL A 235 -5.91 4.66 15.37
N ALA A 236 -5.73 5.18 14.16
CA ALA A 236 -6.66 6.12 13.53
C ALA A 236 -8.01 5.48 13.16
N TRP A 237 -8.04 4.19 12.86
CA TRP A 237 -9.26 3.42 12.54
C TRP A 237 -9.86 2.65 13.71
N GLY A 238 -9.14 2.52 14.83
CA GLY A 238 -9.68 1.89 16.02
C GLY A 238 -10.97 2.55 16.56
N PRO A 239 -11.64 1.96 17.58
CA PRO A 239 -12.97 2.39 18.05
C PRO A 239 -13.10 3.86 18.48
N LYS A 240 -11.98 4.52 18.78
CA LYS A 240 -11.89 5.96 19.14
C LYS A 240 -10.86 6.68 18.26
N GLY A 241 -10.58 6.17 17.07
CA GLY A 241 -9.65 6.75 16.15
C GLY A 241 -10.23 7.96 15.40
N LYS A 242 -9.37 8.85 14.90
CA LYS A 242 -9.78 10.05 14.16
C LYS A 242 -10.42 9.69 12.82
N ALA A 243 -9.88 8.71 12.11
CA ALA A 243 -10.39 8.28 10.80
C ALA A 243 -11.81 7.69 10.92
N ALA A 244 -12.01 6.76 11.87
CA ALA A 244 -13.34 6.16 12.13
C ALA A 244 -14.38 7.21 12.52
N ARG A 245 -14.07 8.09 13.49
CA ARG A 245 -14.98 9.18 13.89
C ARG A 245 -15.36 10.11 12.76
N THR A 246 -14.42 10.39 11.85
CA THR A 246 -14.66 11.31 10.73
C THR A 246 -15.75 10.77 9.80
N VAL A 247 -15.68 9.48 9.48
CA VAL A 247 -16.67 8.81 8.61
C VAL A 247 -18.00 8.61 9.35
N GLU A 248 -17.96 8.19 10.63
CA GLU A 248 -19.17 7.90 11.42
C GLU A 248 -19.97 9.14 11.86
N ALA A 249 -19.37 10.34 11.89
CA ALA A 249 -19.98 11.55 12.46
C ALA A 249 -21.28 12.00 11.78
N ASN A 250 -21.44 11.73 10.47
CA ASN A 250 -22.63 12.13 9.73
C ASN A 250 -22.99 11.08 8.68
N GLY A 251 -24.15 10.46 8.82
CA GLY A 251 -24.63 9.38 7.94
C GLY A 251 -24.49 9.68 6.44
N LYS A 252 -24.92 10.86 5.98
CA LYS A 252 -24.87 11.24 4.57
C LYS A 252 -23.46 11.53 4.09
N LYS A 253 -22.67 12.26 4.89
CA LYS A 253 -21.28 12.59 4.52
C LYS A 253 -20.38 11.36 4.55
N GLY A 254 -20.56 10.46 5.53
CA GLY A 254 -19.82 9.20 5.60
C GLY A 254 -20.11 8.30 4.41
N LEU A 255 -21.39 8.16 4.01
CA LEU A 255 -21.72 7.40 2.79
C LEU A 255 -21.14 8.05 1.54
N SER A 256 -21.14 9.38 1.46
CA SER A 256 -20.47 10.11 0.38
C SER A 256 -18.97 9.82 0.35
N ALA A 257 -18.29 9.79 1.51
CA ALA A 257 -16.86 9.49 1.59
C ALA A 257 -16.54 8.08 1.09
N ILE A 258 -17.35 7.07 1.44
CA ILE A 258 -17.19 5.70 0.93
C ILE A 258 -17.32 5.65 -0.60
N LEU A 259 -18.35 6.29 -1.15
CA LEU A 259 -18.56 6.34 -2.60
C LEU A 259 -17.46 7.13 -3.32
N THR A 260 -16.97 8.21 -2.72
CA THR A 260 -15.83 8.97 -3.23
C THR A 260 -14.57 8.13 -3.26
N GLY A 261 -14.22 7.42 -2.17
CA GLY A 261 -13.05 6.54 -2.14
C GLY A 261 -13.08 5.45 -3.21
N MET A 262 -14.22 4.77 -3.36
CA MET A 262 -14.41 3.77 -4.44
C MET A 262 -14.33 4.40 -5.84
N GLY A 263 -14.97 5.55 -6.06
CA GLY A 263 -14.98 6.21 -7.36
C GLY A 263 -13.60 6.73 -7.77
N SER A 264 -12.90 7.40 -6.84
CA SER A 264 -11.56 7.95 -7.07
C SER A 264 -10.54 6.84 -7.32
N LEU A 265 -10.50 5.80 -6.47
CA LEU A 265 -9.56 4.69 -6.69
C LEU A 265 -9.86 3.93 -7.98
N SER A 266 -11.12 3.66 -8.29
CA SER A 266 -11.45 2.87 -9.49
C SER A 266 -11.19 3.62 -10.80
N TYR A 267 -11.73 4.83 -10.95
CA TYR A 267 -11.67 5.56 -12.22
C TYR A 267 -10.49 6.50 -12.31
N GLY A 268 -10.23 7.28 -11.25
CA GLY A 268 -9.13 8.26 -11.24
C GLY A 268 -7.79 7.55 -11.23
N GLU A 269 -7.51 6.84 -10.14
CA GLU A 269 -6.19 6.25 -9.90
C GLU A 269 -5.95 4.99 -10.74
N LEU A 270 -6.73 3.92 -10.51
CA LEU A 270 -6.44 2.61 -11.08
C LEU A 270 -6.59 2.61 -12.60
N ALA A 271 -7.75 3.02 -13.12
CA ALA A 271 -7.98 3.03 -14.56
C ALA A 271 -7.29 4.20 -15.30
N GLY A 272 -7.23 5.38 -14.66
CA GLY A 272 -6.78 6.62 -15.28
C GLY A 272 -5.27 6.79 -15.25
N GLU A 273 -4.68 6.75 -14.06
CA GLU A 273 -3.24 6.97 -13.88
C GLU A 273 -2.48 5.64 -14.07
N ARG A 274 -2.74 4.63 -13.22
CA ARG A 274 -1.90 3.41 -13.10
C ARG A 274 -1.99 2.43 -14.27
N MET A 275 -3.13 2.34 -14.95
CA MET A 275 -3.29 1.44 -16.11
C MET A 275 -3.16 2.15 -17.45
N LYS A 276 -3.74 3.35 -17.59
CA LYS A 276 -3.83 4.03 -18.87
C LYS A 276 -2.56 4.83 -19.19
N LEU A 277 -1.92 5.50 -18.23
CA LEU A 277 -0.70 6.25 -18.54
C LEU A 277 0.44 5.34 -18.95
N GLY A 278 0.74 4.29 -18.18
CA GLY A 278 1.75 3.30 -18.57
C GLY A 278 1.51 2.70 -19.97
N LEU A 279 0.25 2.42 -20.32
CA LEU A 279 -0.11 1.94 -21.65
C LEU A 279 0.10 3.00 -22.76
N LEU A 280 -0.19 4.27 -22.49
CA LEU A 280 -0.11 5.35 -23.48
C LEU A 280 1.30 5.90 -23.67
N LEU A 281 2.05 6.00 -22.58
CA LEU A 281 3.40 6.56 -22.54
C LEU A 281 4.46 5.50 -22.83
N HIS A 282 4.12 4.22 -22.68
CA HIS A 282 5.07 3.10 -22.73
C HIS A 282 6.23 3.30 -21.74
N ASP A 283 5.89 3.86 -20.59
CA ASP A 283 6.83 4.22 -19.53
C ASP A 283 6.57 3.30 -18.32
N PRO A 284 7.51 2.40 -17.98
CA PRO A 284 7.41 1.54 -16.80
C PRO A 284 7.34 2.33 -15.48
N GLU A 285 7.82 3.58 -15.44
CA GLU A 285 7.76 4.42 -14.25
C GLU A 285 6.34 4.89 -13.91
N GLU A 286 5.39 4.75 -14.84
CA GLU A 286 3.96 5.00 -14.59
C GLU A 286 3.29 3.81 -13.87
N GLU A 287 3.99 2.70 -13.68
CA GLU A 287 3.48 1.50 -13.03
C GLU A 287 3.98 1.37 -11.58
N HIS A 288 3.03 1.28 -10.63
CA HIS A 288 3.36 0.90 -9.26
C HIS A 288 3.91 -0.53 -9.20
N ASP A 289 4.92 -0.72 -8.37
CA ASP A 289 5.59 -2.01 -8.13
C ASP A 289 6.37 -2.55 -9.35
N CYS A 290 6.90 -1.65 -10.20
CA CYS A 290 7.68 -2.03 -11.38
C CYS A 290 8.95 -2.82 -11.03
N PHE A 291 9.67 -2.45 -9.96
CA PHE A 291 10.92 -3.10 -9.57
C PHE A 291 10.74 -4.60 -9.28
N SER A 292 9.59 -5.00 -8.74
CA SER A 292 9.27 -6.37 -8.40
C SER A 292 8.46 -7.13 -9.46
N ASP A 293 8.09 -6.48 -10.57
CA ASP A 293 7.17 -7.00 -11.59
C ASP A 293 5.84 -7.47 -10.97
N ASN A 294 5.32 -6.68 -10.01
CA ASN A 294 4.15 -7.04 -9.20
C ASN A 294 2.93 -6.14 -9.46
N THR A 295 3.00 -5.25 -10.46
CA THR A 295 1.94 -4.31 -10.87
C THR A 295 0.57 -4.98 -10.97
N TYR A 296 0.50 -6.16 -11.61
CA TYR A 296 -0.75 -6.90 -11.79
C TYR A 296 -1.43 -7.28 -10.46
N ALA A 297 -0.65 -7.61 -9.44
CA ALA A 297 -1.16 -7.99 -8.13
C ALA A 297 -1.63 -6.75 -7.37
N SER A 298 -0.96 -5.62 -7.54
CA SER A 298 -1.42 -4.32 -7.02
C SER A 298 -2.76 -3.91 -7.60
N HIS A 299 -2.91 -3.94 -8.92
CA HIS A 299 -4.19 -3.68 -9.59
C HIS A 299 -5.31 -4.62 -9.13
N LEU A 300 -5.01 -5.91 -8.96
CA LEU A 300 -5.98 -6.88 -8.45
C LEU A 300 -6.42 -6.53 -7.03
N ASN A 301 -5.49 -6.19 -6.15
CA ASN A 301 -5.80 -5.91 -4.74
C ASN A 301 -6.53 -4.58 -4.56
N ASP A 302 -6.28 -3.56 -5.39
CA ASP A 302 -7.11 -2.37 -5.46
C ASP A 302 -8.57 -2.73 -5.78
N ALA A 303 -8.78 -3.56 -6.80
CA ALA A 303 -10.12 -4.02 -7.19
C ALA A 303 -10.80 -4.84 -6.08
N ILE A 304 -10.06 -5.70 -5.38
CA ILE A 304 -10.56 -6.43 -4.20
C ILE A 304 -10.93 -5.46 -3.08
N GLY A 305 -10.11 -4.44 -2.83
CA GLY A 305 -10.37 -3.38 -1.86
C GLY A 305 -11.67 -2.64 -2.15
N ILE A 306 -11.88 -2.23 -3.41
CA ILE A 306 -13.11 -1.59 -3.89
C ILE A 306 -14.32 -2.49 -3.70
N LYS A 307 -14.22 -3.76 -4.13
CA LYS A 307 -15.31 -4.73 -3.96
C LYS A 307 -15.65 -4.92 -2.48
N SER A 308 -14.64 -5.07 -1.64
CA SER A 308 -14.77 -5.21 -0.19
C SER A 308 -15.46 -4.01 0.46
N ALA A 309 -15.13 -2.78 0.04
CA ALA A 309 -15.82 -1.57 0.50
C ALA A 309 -17.31 -1.53 0.08
N TYR A 310 -17.62 -2.03 -1.12
CA TYR A 310 -19.00 -2.09 -1.63
C TYR A 310 -19.84 -3.18 -0.95
N THR A 311 -19.30 -4.39 -0.79
CA THR A 311 -20.03 -5.54 -0.23
C THR A 311 -20.01 -5.57 1.30
N GLY A 312 -19.02 -4.93 1.92
CA GLY A 312 -18.77 -5.03 3.35
C GLY A 312 -18.15 -6.36 3.77
N GLU A 313 -17.39 -7.02 2.89
CA GLU A 313 -16.77 -8.32 3.17
C GLU A 313 -15.24 -8.21 3.15
N TYR A 314 -14.57 -8.82 4.14
CA TYR A 314 -13.12 -8.95 4.23
C TYR A 314 -12.79 -10.26 4.93
N THR A 315 -11.86 -11.05 4.37
CA THR A 315 -11.53 -12.42 4.81
C THR A 315 -10.06 -12.70 4.65
#